data_AF-A0A7C3Y3E5-F1
#
_entry.id   AF-A0A7C3Y3E5-F1
#
_cell.length_a   1.000
_cell.length_b   1.000
_cell.length_c   1.000
_cell.angle_alpha   90.00
_cell.angle_beta   90.00
_cell.angle_gamma   90.00
#
_symmetry.space_group_name_H-M   'P 1'
#
loop_
_entity.id
_entity.type
_entity.pdbx_description
1 polymer ?
#
loop_
_entity_poly.entity_id
_entity_poly.type
_entity_poly.pdbx_seq_one_letter_code
_entity_poly.pdbx_strand_id
1 'polypeptide(L)'
;EGVLLWADNFCIPKNAQHKEAAHLFLNYLLEPKISAKNSEEIGALMSNEKMIDFLSPEFREKTKGLDFPLDRETFLKSSYFTGYQNLEFLKQINELAKEIK
;
A
#
# COMPACT_ATOMS: atom_id res chain seq x y z
N GLU A 1 -7.79 17.80 -8.90
CA GLU A 1 -6.73 17.98 -7.88
C GLU A 1 -5.99 16.65 -7.75
N GLY A 2 -4.81 16.62 -7.12
CA GLY A 2 -4.04 15.37 -6.90
C GLY A 2 -4.25 14.82 -5.49
N VAL A 3 -3.82 13.58 -5.26
CA VAL A 3 -3.79 12.96 -3.93
C VAL A 3 -2.37 12.57 -3.52
N LEU A 4 -2.19 12.32 -2.22
CA LEU A 4 -0.96 11.73 -1.69
C LEU A 4 -0.93 10.24 -2.03
N LEU A 5 0.11 9.80 -2.73
CA LEU A 5 0.37 8.39 -2.96
C LEU A 5 1.26 7.82 -1.85
N TRP A 6 0.94 6.63 -1.37
CA TRP A 6 1.74 5.86 -0.42
C TRP A 6 1.54 4.37 -0.66
N ALA A 7 2.52 3.56 -0.28
CA ALA A 7 2.46 2.10 -0.43
C ALA A 7 3.29 1.43 0.64
N ASP A 8 2.70 0.45 1.32
CA ASP A 8 3.43 -0.46 2.20
C ASP A 8 4.05 -1.58 1.36
N ASN A 9 5.32 -1.88 1.63
CA ASN A 9 6.06 -2.88 0.89
C ASN A 9 6.68 -3.89 1.87
N PHE A 10 6.56 -5.17 1.54
CA PHE A 10 7.28 -6.20 2.28
C PHE A 10 8.78 -6.10 2.00
N CYS A 11 9.58 -6.28 3.05
CA CYS A 11 11.03 -6.47 2.92
C CYS A 11 11.48 -7.67 3.74
N ILE A 12 12.51 -8.37 3.26
CA ILE A 12 13.19 -9.43 4.01
C ILE A 12 14.51 -8.86 4.53
N PRO A 13 14.70 -8.71 5.86
CA PRO A 13 15.95 -8.22 6.43
C PRO A 13 17.16 -9.05 5.99
N LYS A 14 18.29 -8.39 5.77
CA LYS A 14 19.54 -9.04 5.30
C LYS A 14 19.98 -10.21 6.19
N ASN A 15 19.74 -10.09 7.49
CA ASN A 15 20.10 -11.06 8.54
C ASN A 15 18.89 -11.88 9.05
N ALA A 16 17.76 -11.91 8.33
CA ALA A 16 16.62 -12.74 8.71
C ALA A 16 17.04 -14.22 8.86
N GLN A 17 16.67 -14.84 9.97
CA GLN A 17 17.05 -16.23 10.30
C GLN A 17 16.31 -17.27 9.45
N HIS A 18 15.14 -16.91 8.91
CA HIS A 18 14.26 -17.81 8.17
C HIS A 18 13.88 -17.24 6.80
N LYS A 19 14.87 -16.99 5.93
CA LYS A 19 14.65 -16.37 4.61
C LYS A 19 13.73 -17.19 3.72
N GLU A 20 13.91 -18.51 3.69
CA GLU A 20 13.09 -19.41 2.89
C GLU A 20 11.60 -19.36 3.31
N ALA A 21 11.34 -19.40 4.62
CA ALA A 21 9.99 -19.25 5.15
C ALA A 21 9.38 -17.88 4.81
N ALA A 22 10.18 -16.80 4.86
CA ALA A 22 9.72 -15.48 4.45
C ALA A 22 9.34 -15.44 2.96
N HIS A 23 10.12 -16.07 2.07
CA HIS A 23 9.75 -16.19 0.66
C HIS A 23 8.46 -17.00 0.46
N LEU A 24 8.31 -18.13 1.15
CA LEU A 24 7.08 -18.94 1.09
C LEU A 24 5.85 -18.16 1.60
N PHE A 25 6.02 -17.38 2.66
CA PHE A 25 4.96 -16.51 3.18
C PHE A 25 4.56 -15.43 2.17
N LEU A 26 5.53 -14.77 1.52
CA LEU A 26 5.24 -13.79 0.48
C LEU A 26 4.55 -14.42 -0.74
N ASN A 27 4.98 -15.62 -1.17
CA ASN A 27 4.30 -16.35 -2.24
C ASN A 27 2.84 -16.63 -1.88
N TYR A 28 2.58 -17.10 -0.65
CA TYR A 28 1.22 -17.35 -0.17
C TYR A 28 0.35 -16.08 -0.16
N LEU A 29 0.88 -14.95 0.32
CA LEU A 29 0.15 -13.67 0.32
C LEU A 29 -0.15 -13.15 -1.09
N LEU A 30 0.71 -13.46 -2.06
CA LEU A 30 0.56 -13.07 -3.46
C LEU A 30 -0.33 -14.04 -4.27
N GLU A 31 -0.79 -15.15 -3.69
CA GLU A 31 -1.82 -15.97 -4.34
C GLU A 31 -3.12 -15.16 -4.50
N PRO A 32 -3.73 -15.08 -5.70
CA PRO A 32 -4.84 -14.15 -5.98
C PRO A 32 -6.01 -14.23 -4.99
N LYS A 33 -6.42 -15.44 -4.61
CA LYS A 33 -7.51 -15.65 -3.65
C LYS A 33 -7.15 -15.20 -2.23
N ILE A 34 -5.89 -15.38 -1.83
CA ILE A 34 -5.41 -14.96 -0.51
C ILE A 34 -5.28 -13.43 -0.48
N SER A 35 -4.73 -12.86 -1.54
CA SER A 35 -4.61 -11.42 -1.71
C SER A 35 -5.97 -10.72 -1.67
N ALA A 36 -6.98 -11.29 -2.35
CA ALA A 36 -8.36 -10.80 -2.31
C ALA A 36 -8.95 -10.86 -0.91
N LYS A 37 -8.82 -12.00 -0.22
CA LYS A 37 -9.28 -12.14 1.17
C LYS A 37 -8.62 -11.11 2.09
N ASN A 38 -7.30 -10.94 1.99
CA ASN A 38 -6.56 -9.97 2.78
C ASN A 38 -7.00 -8.53 2.47
N SER A 39 -7.30 -8.24 1.21
CA SER A 39 -7.81 -6.95 0.77
C SER A 39 -9.17 -6.61 1.40
N GLU A 40 -10.10 -7.57 1.43
CA GLU A 40 -11.41 -7.39 2.04
C GLU A 40 -11.33 -7.22 3.56
N GLU A 41 -10.46 -7.98 4.23
CA GLU A 41 -10.26 -7.89 5.67
C GLU A 41 -9.62 -6.55 6.09
N ILE A 42 -8.62 -6.07 5.34
CA ILE A 42 -7.91 -4.81 5.64
C ILE A 42 -8.69 -3.59 5.15
N GLY A 43 -9.54 -3.75 4.13
CA GLY A 43 -10.30 -2.65 3.54
C GLY A 43 -9.52 -1.83 2.51
N ALA A 44 -8.40 -2.35 2.00
CA ALA A 44 -7.55 -1.69 1.01
C ALA A 44 -7.12 -2.68 -0.07
N LEU A 45 -6.91 -2.22 -1.30
CA LEU A 45 -6.47 -3.09 -2.39
C LEU A 45 -5.00 -3.49 -2.24
N MET A 46 -4.72 -4.77 -2.43
CA MET A 46 -3.37 -5.29 -2.54
C MET A 46 -2.84 -5.10 -3.97
N SER A 47 -1.51 -5.05 -4.14
CA SER A 47 -0.85 -4.93 -5.44
C SER A 47 -0.83 -6.25 -6.22
N ASN A 48 -2.00 -6.83 -6.50
CA ASN A 48 -2.16 -8.04 -7.27
C ASN A 48 -3.41 -7.94 -8.15
N GLU A 49 -3.24 -7.63 -9.43
CA GLU A 49 -4.34 -7.43 -10.37
C GLU A 49 -5.26 -8.65 -10.49
N LYS A 50 -4.70 -9.86 -10.42
CA LYS A 50 -5.48 -11.11 -10.53
C LYS A 50 -6.40 -11.36 -9.34
N MET A 51 -6.20 -10.66 -8.22
CA MET A 51 -7.06 -10.80 -7.05
C MET A 51 -8.48 -10.27 -7.32
N ILE A 52 -8.61 -9.33 -8.27
CA ILE A 52 -9.88 -8.64 -8.55
C ILE A 52 -10.98 -9.66 -8.83
N ASP A 53 -10.67 -10.72 -9.60
CA ASP A 53 -11.57 -11.82 -9.94
C ASP A 53 -12.18 -12.54 -8.72
N PHE A 54 -11.53 -12.47 -7.57
CA PHE A 54 -11.92 -13.14 -6.33
C PHE A 54 -12.56 -12.21 -5.29
N LEU A 55 -12.60 -10.89 -5.52
CA LEU A 55 -13.26 -9.94 -4.63
C LEU A 55 -14.79 -10.07 -4.71
N SER A 56 -15.45 -9.90 -3.58
CA SER A 56 -16.91 -9.82 -3.49
C SER A 56 -17.47 -8.62 -4.25
N PRO A 57 -18.69 -8.72 -4.83
CA PRO A 57 -19.33 -7.60 -5.52
C PRO A 57 -19.51 -6.36 -4.63
N GLU A 58 -19.83 -6.57 -3.35
CA GLU A 58 -19.99 -5.48 -2.38
C GLU A 58 -18.67 -4.71 -2.19
N PHE A 59 -17.57 -5.44 -2.01
CA PHE A 59 -16.27 -4.80 -1.82
C PHE A 59 -15.80 -4.08 -3.09
N ARG A 60 -16.03 -4.66 -4.28
CA ARG A 60 -15.72 -3.99 -5.56
C ARG A 60 -16.49 -2.67 -5.72
N GLU A 61 -17.77 -2.64 -5.36
CA GLU A 61 -18.53 -1.38 -5.46
C GLU A 61 -18.09 -0.37 -4.40
N LYS A 62 -17.77 -0.81 -3.17
CA LYS A 62 -17.26 0.07 -2.11
C LYS A 62 -15.89 0.68 -2.45
N THR A 63 -15.05 -0.06 -3.17
CA THR A 63 -13.68 0.36 -3.51
C THR A 63 -13.60 1.12 -4.83
N LYS A 64 -14.71 1.30 -5.53
CA LYS A 64 -14.81 2.08 -6.77
C LYS A 64 -14.45 3.56 -6.54
N GLY A 65 -13.55 4.11 -7.34
CA GLY A 65 -12.91 5.42 -7.17
C GLY A 65 -11.72 5.45 -6.19
N LEU A 66 -11.57 4.43 -5.33
CA LEU A 66 -10.37 4.19 -4.50
C LEU A 66 -9.51 3.05 -5.08
N ASP A 67 -10.01 2.42 -6.12
CA ASP A 67 -9.45 1.29 -6.79
C ASP A 67 -8.28 1.73 -7.65
N PHE A 68 -7.14 1.08 -7.44
CA PHE A 68 -6.01 1.27 -8.31
C PHE A 68 -6.28 0.51 -9.62
N PRO A 69 -6.12 1.17 -10.78
CA PRO A 69 -5.58 2.52 -10.94
C PRO A 69 -6.61 3.64 -10.72
N LEU A 70 -6.20 4.68 -9.98
CA LEU A 70 -6.86 5.99 -9.98
C LEU A 70 -7.09 6.45 -11.41
N ASP A 71 -8.10 7.29 -11.63
CA ASP A 71 -8.29 7.91 -12.95
C ASP A 71 -6.99 8.61 -13.40
N ARG A 72 -6.71 8.55 -14.71
CA ARG A 72 -5.41 8.97 -15.26
C ARG A 72 -5.09 10.43 -14.94
N GLU A 73 -6.10 11.30 -14.89
CA GLU A 73 -5.89 12.73 -14.64
C GLU A 73 -5.49 12.97 -13.18
N THR A 74 -6.21 12.37 -12.23
CA THR A 74 -5.88 12.44 -10.80
C THR A 74 -4.52 11.80 -10.53
N PHE A 75 -4.24 10.63 -11.10
CA PHE A 75 -2.97 9.94 -10.94
C PHE A 75 -1.77 10.81 -11.37
N LEU A 76 -1.86 11.46 -12.54
CA LEU A 76 -0.79 12.35 -13.05
C LEU A 76 -0.56 13.60 -12.19
N LYS A 77 -1.59 14.05 -11.44
CA LYS A 77 -1.49 15.18 -10.50
C LYS A 77 -1.09 14.73 -9.10
N SER A 78 -1.07 13.44 -8.84
CA SER A 78 -0.77 12.84 -7.54
C SER A 78 0.73 12.60 -7.40
N SER A 79 1.22 12.56 -6.16
CA SER A 79 2.65 12.40 -5.90
C SER A 79 2.89 11.57 -4.64
N TYR A 80 3.97 10.80 -4.66
CA TYR A 80 4.52 10.23 -3.43
C TYR A 80 5.18 11.33 -2.62
N PHE A 81 5.00 11.28 -1.30
CA PHE A 81 5.81 12.11 -0.42
C PHE A 81 7.20 11.48 -0.29
N THR A 82 8.18 12.10 -0.95
CA THR A 82 9.59 11.67 -0.92
C THR A 82 10.42 12.40 0.14
N GLY A 83 9.80 13.35 0.86
CA GLY A 83 10.45 14.16 1.88
C GLY A 83 11.11 13.36 3.00
N TYR A 84 10.67 12.11 3.26
CA TYR A 84 11.31 11.20 4.22
C TYR A 84 12.78 10.89 3.90
N GLN A 85 13.23 11.08 2.66
CA GLN A 85 14.63 10.87 2.30
C GLN A 85 15.54 12.02 2.76
N ASN A 86 14.97 13.16 3.16
CA ASN A 86 15.69 14.30 3.72
C ASN A 86 15.53 14.33 5.25
N LEU A 87 16.57 13.91 5.96
CA LEU A 87 16.57 13.83 7.43
C LEU A 87 16.36 15.17 8.12
N GLU A 88 16.80 16.27 7.51
CA GLU A 88 16.63 17.62 8.09
C GLU A 88 15.17 18.06 8.00
N PHE A 89 14.55 17.84 6.84
CA PHE A 89 13.13 18.07 6.64
C PHE A 89 12.27 17.24 7.60
N LEU A 90 12.65 15.98 7.85
CA LEU A 90 11.95 15.13 8.81
C LEU A 90 12.01 15.63 10.25
N LYS A 91 13.17 16.12 10.69
CA LYS A 91 13.28 16.72 12.03
C LYS A 91 12.35 17.91 12.17
N GLN A 92 12.34 18.80 11.17
CA GLN A 92 11.48 19.97 11.17
C GLN A 92 9.99 19.61 11.24
N ILE A 93 9.54 18.65 10.43
CA ILE A 93 8.16 18.14 10.50
C ILE A 93 7.84 17.58 11.88
N ASN A 94 8.74 16.80 12.46
CA ASN A 94 8.52 16.17 13.76
C ASN A 94 8.44 17.21 14.90
N GLU A 95 9.24 18.27 14.86
CA GLU A 95 9.13 19.37 15.84
C GLU A 95 7.81 20.13 15.68
N LEU A 96 7.45 20.52 14.46
CA LEU A 96 6.17 21.17 14.19
C LEU A 96 4.97 20.30 14.61
N ALA A 97 5.03 18.99 14.39
CA ALA A 97 3.98 18.06 14.78
C ALA A 97 3.78 17.97 16.31
N LYS A 98 4.79 18.33 17.12
CA LYS A 98 4.64 18.41 18.59
C LYS A 98 3.89 19.66 19.03
N GLU A 99 3.98 20.76 18.27
CA GLU A 99 3.31 22.02 18.59
C GLU A 99 1.80 21.98 18.29
N ILE A 100 1.39 21.10 17.38
CA ILE A 100 -0.01 20.94 16.93
C ILE A 100 -0.77 19.91 17.80
N LYS A 101 -0.07 19.14 18.65
CA LYS A 101 -0.65 18.17 19.58
C LYS A 101 -0.87 18.77 20.96
#